data_AF-A0A4S8PBR4-F1
#
_entry.id   AF-A0A4S8PBR4-F1
#
_cell.length_a   1.000
_cell.length_b   1.000
_cell.length_c   1.000
_cell.angle_alpha   90.00
_cell.angle_beta   90.00
_cell.angle_gamma   90.00
#
_symmetry.space_group_name_H-M   'P 1'
#
loop_
_entity.id
_entity.type
_entity.pdbx_description
1 polymer ?
#
loop_
_entity_poly.entity_id
_entity_poly.type
_entity_poly.pdbx_seq_one_letter_code
_entity_poly.pdbx_strand_id
1 'polypeptide(L)'
;MKFFWGVMYALVAFALGVKVIVWLVTWLITHALPFVILGLIAAIVFFVVWCQNKLEQRSANDPARIIEEADRLRSRTSGAEVVLENARQKLEAKGSELQGIVFRQYDELRFDFLKKQHFESMSIADEWHRHKNIAIQVRRDVSGSLSQLKGRKQYLDRRLNQRSYSGRRRELREFEAVKYAVDSLFGSLERLKVEILRGEENLSLYNNRTGGLRDHIGNNCGKAGREWYTRLELRKQQRLEGQS
;
A
#
# COMPACT_ATOMS: atom_id res chain seq x y z
N MET A 1 77.08 6.46 117.28
CA MET A 1 76.65 5.36 116.37
C MET A 1 75.25 5.55 115.73
N LYS A 2 74.59 6.73 115.78
CA LYS A 2 73.28 6.95 115.11
C LYS A 2 73.38 7.52 113.69
N PHE A 3 74.54 8.08 113.31
CA PHE A 3 74.73 8.77 112.02
C PHE A 3 74.95 7.81 110.83
N PHE A 4 75.51 6.63 111.06
CA PHE A 4 75.86 5.69 109.98
C PHE A 4 74.63 5.04 109.32
N TRP A 5 73.60 4.73 110.12
CA TRP A 5 72.38 4.10 109.62
C TRP A 5 71.51 5.06 108.81
N GLY A 6 71.47 6.35 109.16
CA GLY A 6 70.71 7.36 108.40
C GLY A 6 71.24 7.56 106.98
N VAL A 7 72.56 7.52 106.79
CA VAL A 7 73.18 7.63 105.46
C VAL A 7 72.91 6.38 104.62
N MET A 8 72.90 5.20 105.24
CA MET A 8 72.63 3.95 104.52
C MET A 8 71.19 3.86 104.01
N TYR A 9 70.20 4.29 104.81
CA TYR A 9 68.80 4.36 104.35
C TYR A 9 68.60 5.38 103.23
N ALA A 10 69.27 6.53 103.30
CA ALA A 10 69.22 7.53 102.23
C ALA A 10 69.80 7.00 100.91
N LEU A 11 70.92 6.25 100.96
CA LEU A 11 71.54 5.65 99.79
C LEU A 11 70.67 4.54 99.17
N VAL A 12 70.02 3.70 99.98
CA VAL A 12 69.12 2.65 99.49
C VAL A 12 67.86 3.26 98.87
N ALA A 13 67.26 4.28 99.50
CA ALA A 13 66.11 4.99 98.95
C ALA A 13 66.45 5.68 97.62
N PHE A 14 67.64 6.28 97.52
CA PHE A 14 68.12 6.88 96.28
C PHE A 14 68.33 5.83 95.18
N ALA A 15 68.97 4.70 95.49
CA ALA A 15 69.19 3.62 94.53
C ALA A 15 67.88 2.99 94.02
N LEU A 16 66.87 2.84 94.91
CA LEU A 16 65.54 2.37 94.52
C LEU A 16 64.80 3.41 93.65
N GLY A 17 64.89 4.69 93.99
CA GLY A 17 64.32 5.78 93.19
C GLY A 17 64.90 5.82 91.77
N VAL A 18 66.23 5.68 91.63
CA VAL A 18 66.89 5.63 90.32
C VAL A 18 66.44 4.41 89.52
N LYS A 19 66.33 3.23 90.14
CA LYS A 19 65.85 2.02 89.46
C LYS A 19 64.43 2.16 88.92
N VAL A 20 63.53 2.75 89.70
CA VAL A 20 62.13 2.97 89.28
C VAL A 20 62.05 3.96 88.12
N ILE A 21 62.84 5.03 88.14
CA ILE A 21 62.90 6.02 87.06
C ILE A 21 63.44 5.39 85.78
N VAL A 22 64.54 4.64 85.86
CA VAL A 22 65.12 3.95 84.69
C VAL A 22 64.14 2.93 84.12
N TRP A 23 63.44 2.17 84.96
CA TRP A 23 62.44 1.21 84.51
C TRP A 23 61.25 1.89 83.82
N LEU A 24 60.73 2.99 84.39
CA LEU A 24 59.65 3.79 83.80
C LEU A 24 60.04 4.42 82.46
N VAL A 25 61.25 4.98 82.35
CA VAL A 25 61.76 5.58 81.11
C VAL A 25 61.96 4.50 80.03
N THR A 26 62.49 3.34 80.41
CA THR A 26 62.70 2.22 79.48
C THR A 26 61.36 1.66 78.98
N TRP A 27 60.36 1.55 79.85
CA TRP A 27 58.99 1.14 79.49
C TRP A 27 58.34 2.15 78.54
N LEU A 28 58.46 3.45 78.81
CA LEU A 28 57.90 4.51 77.96
C LEU A 28 58.54 4.52 76.56
N ILE A 29 59.86 4.35 76.47
CA ILE A 29 60.59 4.30 75.19
C ILE A 29 60.22 3.05 74.39
N THR A 30 60.12 1.88 75.05
CA THR A 30 59.81 0.63 74.34
C THR A 30 58.36 0.56 73.87
N HIS A 31 57.41 1.22 74.57
CA HIS A 31 55.99 1.08 74.28
C HIS A 31 55.34 2.30 73.64
N ALA A 32 55.93 3.50 73.67
CA ALA A 32 55.32 4.69 73.05
C ALA A 32 55.94 5.05 71.69
N LEU A 33 57.27 4.95 71.54
CA LEU A 33 57.97 5.30 70.29
C LEU A 33 57.53 4.47 69.06
N PRO A 34 57.33 3.14 69.14
CA PRO A 34 56.91 2.37 67.98
C PRO A 34 55.54 2.80 67.45
N PHE A 35 54.60 3.12 68.34
CA PHE A 35 53.25 3.55 67.97
C PHE A 35 53.23 4.97 67.41
N VAL A 36 54.09 5.86 67.90
CA VAL A 36 54.24 7.21 67.34
C VAL A 36 54.82 7.13 65.92
N ILE A 37 55.84 6.30 65.70
CA ILE A 37 56.46 6.11 64.38
C ILE A 37 55.48 5.46 63.40
N LEU A 38 54.78 4.38 63.80
CA LEU A 38 53.75 3.74 62.98
C LEU A 38 52.60 4.69 62.65
N GLY A 39 52.15 5.49 63.62
CA GLY A 39 51.11 6.51 63.41
C GLY A 39 51.55 7.59 62.41
N LEU A 40 52.81 8.03 62.48
CA LEU A 40 53.39 8.98 61.52
C LEU A 40 53.47 8.39 60.12
N ILE A 41 53.92 7.15 59.98
CA ILE A 41 53.99 6.46 58.68
C ILE A 41 52.59 6.30 58.09
N ALA A 42 51.61 5.85 58.89
CA ALA A 42 50.23 5.72 58.46
C ALA A 42 49.63 7.06 58.02
N ALA A 43 49.89 8.14 58.76
CA ALA A 43 49.47 9.49 58.39
C ALA A 43 50.11 9.97 57.07
N ILE A 44 51.39 9.68 56.85
CA ILE A 44 52.10 10.03 55.61
C ILE A 44 51.52 9.25 54.43
N VAL A 45 51.32 7.93 54.56
CA VAL A 45 50.73 7.10 53.50
C VAL A 45 49.32 7.57 53.18
N PHE A 46 48.50 7.84 54.19
CA PHE A 46 47.16 8.37 54.00
C PHE A 46 47.18 9.73 53.29
N PHE A 47 48.09 10.61 53.68
CA PHE A 47 48.25 11.92 53.04
C PHE A 47 48.68 11.82 51.57
N VAL A 48 49.61 10.92 51.25
CA VAL A 48 50.05 10.66 49.86
C VAL A 48 48.89 10.13 49.01
N VAL A 49 48.16 9.12 49.52
CA VAL A 49 47.00 8.56 48.81
C VAL A 49 45.91 9.61 48.62
N TRP A 50 45.62 10.41 49.64
CA TRP A 50 44.65 11.50 49.55
C TRP A 50 45.07 12.57 48.52
N CYS A 51 46.35 12.96 48.51
CA CYS A 51 46.89 13.88 47.52
C CYS A 51 46.81 13.33 46.10
N GLN A 52 47.17 12.06 45.89
CA GLN A 52 47.07 11.41 44.58
C GLN A 52 45.61 11.37 44.09
N ASN A 53 44.69 10.90 44.93
CA ASN A 53 43.28 10.77 44.57
C ASN A 53 42.65 12.15 44.27
N LYS A 54 43.04 13.19 45.01
CA LYS A 54 42.58 14.57 44.79
C LYS A 54 43.18 15.21 43.54
N LEU A 55 44.42 14.87 43.18
CA LEU A 55 45.07 15.30 41.93
C LEU A 55 44.44 14.60 40.71
N GLU A 56 44.14 13.31 40.83
CA GLU A 56 43.50 12.52 39.78
C GLU A 56 42.06 12.98 39.54
N GLN A 57 41.30 13.26 40.61
CA GLN A 57 39.97 13.90 40.51
C GLN A 57 40.04 15.31 39.92
N ARG A 58 41.06 16.12 40.25
CA ARG A 58 41.26 17.45 39.63
C ARG A 58 41.64 17.35 38.15
N SER A 59 42.41 16.33 37.77
CA SER A 59 42.79 16.07 36.37
C SER A 59 41.62 15.52 35.54
N ALA A 60 40.74 14.72 36.16
CA ALA A 60 39.52 14.22 35.53
C ALA A 60 38.43 15.29 35.40
N ASN A 61 38.34 16.20 36.39
CA ASN A 61 37.46 17.38 36.35
C ASN A 61 38.12 18.61 35.73
N ASP A 62 39.24 18.45 35.03
CA ASP A 62 39.89 19.55 34.33
C ASP A 62 38.99 19.99 33.16
N PRO A 63 38.42 21.21 33.20
CA PRO A 63 37.50 21.66 32.17
C PRO A 63 38.11 21.60 30.78
N ALA A 64 39.43 21.72 30.63
CA ALA A 64 40.10 21.61 29.34
C ALA A 64 40.00 20.21 28.73
N ARG A 65 40.16 19.15 29.54
CA ARG A 65 40.04 17.75 29.09
C ARG A 65 38.60 17.38 28.74
N ILE A 66 37.64 17.82 29.55
CA ILE A 66 36.21 17.57 29.30
C ILE A 66 35.78 18.27 28.01
N ILE A 67 36.24 19.51 27.76
CA ILE A 67 35.97 20.23 26.51
C ILE A 67 36.63 19.52 25.32
N GLU A 68 37.88 19.07 25.44
CA GLU A 68 38.57 18.34 24.36
C GLU A 68 37.89 17.01 24.02
N GLU A 69 37.44 16.26 25.02
CA GLU A 69 36.74 14.99 24.83
C GLU A 69 35.33 15.20 24.25
N ALA A 70 34.63 16.25 24.71
CA ALA A 70 33.36 16.69 24.13
C ALA A 70 33.51 17.14 22.67
N ASP A 71 34.57 17.88 22.32
CA ASP A 71 34.84 18.31 20.93
C ASP A 71 35.23 17.13 20.02
N ARG A 72 35.97 16.15 20.54
CA ARG A 72 36.26 14.89 19.81
C ARG A 72 34.99 14.06 19.60
N LEU A 73 34.09 13.99 20.58
CA LEU A 73 32.80 13.33 20.44
C LEU A 73 31.91 14.08 19.44
N ARG A 74 31.84 15.41 19.56
CA ARG A 74 31.02 16.27 18.69
C ARG A 74 31.47 16.26 17.24
N SER A 75 32.78 16.19 17.00
CA SER A 75 33.34 16.03 15.64
C SER A 75 33.09 14.64 15.05
N ARG A 76 33.07 13.58 15.88
CA ARG A 76 32.67 12.24 15.44
C ARG A 76 31.16 12.12 15.20
N THR A 77 30.33 12.72 16.04
CA THR A 77 28.87 12.67 15.89
C THR A 77 28.39 13.57 14.77
N SER A 78 28.97 14.76 14.57
CA SER A 78 28.57 15.65 13.46
C SER A 78 28.83 15.02 12.09
N GLY A 79 29.95 14.31 11.90
CA GLY A 79 30.21 13.55 10.68
C GLY A 79 29.19 12.42 10.47
N ALA A 80 28.84 11.69 11.53
CA ALA A 80 27.85 10.63 11.46
C ALA A 80 26.42 11.16 11.19
N GLU A 81 26.04 12.28 11.81
CA GLU A 81 24.75 12.97 11.61
C GLU A 81 24.59 13.41 10.16
N VAL A 82 25.62 14.01 9.56
CA VAL A 82 25.59 14.42 8.14
C VAL A 82 25.48 13.20 7.21
N VAL A 83 26.14 12.09 7.53
CA VAL A 83 26.04 10.85 6.74
C VAL A 83 24.64 10.25 6.85
N LEU A 84 24.06 10.21 8.05
CA LEU A 84 22.72 9.68 8.29
C LEU A 84 21.64 10.54 7.63
N GLU A 85 21.76 11.86 7.71
CA GLU A 85 20.83 12.79 7.06
C GLU A 85 20.87 12.63 5.53
N ASN A 86 22.07 12.56 4.94
CA ASN A 86 22.23 12.29 3.52
C ASN A 86 21.66 10.92 3.10
N ALA A 87 21.82 9.89 3.93
CA ALA A 87 21.24 8.57 3.68
C ALA A 87 19.71 8.61 3.75
N ARG A 88 19.15 9.35 4.72
CA ARG A 88 17.70 9.54 4.88
C ARG A 88 17.11 10.25 3.66
N GLN A 89 17.69 11.35 3.21
CA GLN A 89 17.23 12.09 2.03
C GLN A 89 17.28 11.22 0.76
N LYS A 90 18.33 10.41 0.60
CA LYS A 90 18.41 9.45 -0.52
C LYS A 90 17.32 8.38 -0.45
N LEU A 91 17.00 7.87 0.75
CA LEU A 91 15.94 6.88 0.93
C LEU A 91 14.56 7.50 0.69
N GLU A 92 14.31 8.72 1.17
CA GLU A 92 13.07 9.46 0.91
C GLU A 92 12.88 9.74 -0.59
N ALA A 93 13.94 10.17 -1.28
CA ALA A 93 13.91 10.39 -2.72
C ALA A 93 13.59 9.10 -3.50
N LYS A 94 14.24 7.97 -3.14
CA LYS A 94 13.95 6.66 -3.71
C LYS A 94 12.53 6.18 -3.40
N GLY A 95 12.03 6.44 -2.20
CA GLY A 95 10.66 6.11 -1.80
C GLY A 95 9.63 6.88 -2.63
N SER A 96 9.85 8.18 -2.83
CA SER A 96 9.03 9.04 -3.69
C SER A 96 9.08 8.60 -5.16
N GLU A 97 10.26 8.26 -5.67
CA GLU A 97 10.43 7.74 -7.02
C GLU A 97 9.66 6.42 -7.22
N LEU A 98 9.80 5.46 -6.29
CA LEU A 98 9.07 4.20 -6.32
C LEU A 98 7.57 4.42 -6.30
N GLN A 99 7.07 5.30 -5.42
CA GLN A 99 5.66 5.64 -5.35
C GLN A 99 5.17 6.26 -6.68
N GLY A 100 5.97 7.12 -7.31
CA GLY A 100 5.70 7.68 -8.62
C GLY A 100 5.71 6.65 -9.76
N ILE A 101 6.51 5.58 -9.67
CA ILE A 101 6.50 4.46 -10.62
C ILE A 101 5.22 3.62 -10.44
N VAL A 102 4.88 3.27 -9.20
CA VAL A 102 3.68 2.47 -8.89
C VAL A 102 2.41 3.19 -9.36
N PHE A 103 2.30 4.49 -9.08
CA PHE A 103 1.15 5.28 -9.51
C PHE A 103 1.01 5.32 -11.03
N ARG A 104 2.12 5.53 -11.76
CA ARG A 104 2.13 5.51 -13.23
C ARG A 104 1.72 4.15 -13.81
N GLN A 105 2.26 3.06 -13.29
CA GLN A 105 1.87 1.71 -13.73
C GLN A 105 0.39 1.41 -13.46
N TYR A 106 -0.13 1.85 -12.31
CA TYR A 106 -1.54 1.68 -11.99
C TYR A 106 -2.44 2.43 -12.99
N ASP A 107 -2.09 3.68 -13.31
CA ASP A 107 -2.83 4.48 -14.29
C ASP A 107 -2.76 3.90 -15.71
N GLU A 108 -1.60 3.38 -16.13
CA GLU A 108 -1.42 2.68 -17.41
C GLU A 108 -2.29 1.42 -17.50
N LEU A 109 -2.23 0.56 -16.48
CA LEU A 109 -3.05 -0.66 -16.42
C LEU A 109 -4.55 -0.34 -16.43
N ARG A 110 -4.95 0.70 -15.69
CA ARG A 110 -6.34 1.17 -15.66
C ARG A 110 -6.78 1.67 -17.04
N PHE A 111 -5.95 2.45 -17.72
CA PHE A 111 -6.23 2.94 -19.06
C PHE A 111 -6.40 1.79 -20.06
N ASP A 112 -5.48 0.82 -20.08
CA ASP A 112 -5.56 -0.32 -20.99
C ASP A 112 -6.77 -1.20 -20.72
N PHE A 113 -7.11 -1.42 -19.45
CA PHE A 113 -8.32 -2.14 -19.07
C PHE A 113 -9.60 -1.46 -19.58
N LEU A 114 -9.73 -0.15 -19.37
CA LEU A 114 -10.90 0.61 -19.83
C LEU A 114 -11.01 0.64 -21.35
N LYS A 115 -9.87 0.77 -22.05
CA LYS A 115 -9.80 0.71 -23.51
C LYS A 115 -10.25 -0.66 -24.04
N LYS A 116 -9.86 -1.76 -23.38
CA LYS A 116 -10.35 -3.11 -23.72
C LYS A 116 -11.87 -3.19 -23.57
N GLN A 117 -12.41 -2.69 -22.44
CA GLN A 117 -13.87 -2.66 -22.23
C GLN A 117 -14.60 -1.82 -23.28
N HIS A 118 -14.02 -0.69 -23.71
CA HIS A 118 -14.61 0.12 -24.77
C HIS A 118 -14.75 -0.67 -26.08
N PHE A 119 -13.69 -1.37 -26.52
CA PHE A 119 -13.75 -2.16 -27.75
C PHE A 119 -14.68 -3.37 -27.64
N GLU A 120 -14.72 -4.01 -26.48
CA GLU A 120 -15.64 -5.13 -26.23
C GLU A 120 -17.10 -4.66 -26.26
N SER A 121 -17.41 -3.55 -25.60
CA SER A 121 -18.74 -2.92 -25.65
C SER A 121 -19.15 -2.54 -27.07
N MET A 122 -18.23 -2.02 -27.88
CA MET A 122 -18.46 -1.72 -29.29
C MET A 122 -18.74 -2.99 -30.11
N SER A 123 -17.97 -4.06 -29.90
CA SER A 123 -18.18 -5.35 -30.59
C SER A 123 -19.55 -5.95 -30.28
N ILE A 124 -19.97 -5.89 -29.01
CA ILE A 124 -21.28 -6.37 -28.59
C ILE A 124 -22.40 -5.52 -29.22
N ALA A 125 -22.23 -4.20 -29.31
CA ALA A 125 -23.18 -3.33 -30.02
C ALA A 125 -23.30 -3.73 -31.51
N ASP A 126 -22.19 -4.01 -32.19
CA ASP A 126 -22.19 -4.45 -33.58
C ASP A 126 -22.91 -5.80 -33.79
N GLU A 127 -22.81 -6.71 -32.82
CA GLU A 127 -23.54 -7.98 -32.83
C GLU A 127 -25.05 -7.77 -32.63
N TRP A 128 -25.45 -6.92 -31.68
CA TRP A 128 -26.86 -6.58 -31.48
C TRP A 128 -27.46 -5.86 -32.67
N HIS A 129 -26.70 -4.98 -33.33
CA HIS A 129 -27.11 -4.34 -34.57
C HIS A 129 -27.36 -5.38 -35.69
N ARG A 130 -26.46 -6.35 -35.84
CA ARG A 130 -26.63 -7.47 -36.79
C ARG A 130 -27.83 -8.34 -36.45
N HIS A 131 -27.99 -8.75 -35.18
CA HIS A 131 -29.15 -9.52 -34.70
C HIS A 131 -30.48 -8.83 -35.03
N LYS A 132 -30.58 -7.53 -34.70
CA LYS A 132 -31.76 -6.72 -35.01
C LYS A 132 -32.08 -6.71 -36.50
N ASN A 133 -31.07 -6.51 -37.35
CA ASN A 133 -31.27 -6.45 -38.80
C ASN A 133 -31.70 -7.81 -39.38
N ILE A 134 -31.15 -8.91 -38.88
CA ILE A 134 -31.61 -10.26 -39.23
C ILE A 134 -33.07 -10.45 -38.80
N ALA A 135 -33.44 -10.08 -37.58
CA ALA A 135 -34.81 -10.18 -37.10
C ALA A 135 -35.80 -9.34 -37.94
N ILE A 136 -35.41 -8.13 -38.35
CA ILE A 136 -36.19 -7.28 -39.26
C ILE A 136 -36.38 -7.97 -40.62
N GLN A 137 -35.30 -8.53 -41.19
CA GLN A 137 -35.37 -9.20 -42.48
C GLN A 137 -36.29 -10.43 -42.42
N VAL A 138 -36.10 -11.30 -41.41
CA VAL A 138 -36.95 -12.47 -41.20
C VAL A 138 -38.40 -12.07 -41.00
N ARG A 139 -38.68 -10.98 -40.28
CA ARG A 139 -40.04 -10.45 -40.12
C ARG A 139 -40.66 -10.03 -41.47
N ARG A 140 -39.88 -9.40 -42.36
CA ARG A 140 -40.35 -9.06 -43.72
C ARG A 140 -40.68 -10.31 -44.52
N ASP A 141 -39.83 -11.32 -44.48
CA ASP A 141 -40.01 -12.58 -45.21
C ASP A 141 -41.24 -13.36 -44.71
N VAL A 142 -41.42 -13.42 -43.38
CA VAL A 142 -42.61 -14.01 -42.74
C VAL A 142 -43.88 -13.24 -43.11
N SER A 143 -43.84 -11.90 -43.12
CA SER A 143 -44.97 -11.07 -43.52
C SER A 143 -45.35 -11.26 -45.00
N GLY A 144 -44.36 -11.40 -45.88
CA GLY A 144 -44.57 -11.72 -47.29
C GLY A 144 -45.25 -13.08 -47.46
N SER A 145 -44.73 -14.10 -46.77
CA SER A 145 -45.29 -15.46 -46.77
C SER A 145 -46.72 -15.51 -46.21
N LEU A 146 -46.98 -14.77 -45.13
CA LEU A 146 -48.32 -14.64 -44.54
C LEU A 146 -49.33 -14.04 -45.53
N SER A 147 -48.89 -13.06 -46.32
CA SER A 147 -49.73 -12.40 -47.32
C SER A 147 -50.12 -13.36 -48.44
N GLN A 148 -49.17 -14.19 -48.91
CA GLN A 148 -49.43 -15.25 -49.89
C GLN A 148 -50.41 -16.31 -49.33
N LEU A 149 -50.22 -16.75 -48.08
CA LEU A 149 -51.09 -17.74 -47.44
C LEU A 149 -52.49 -17.20 -47.15
N LYS A 150 -52.65 -15.91 -46.81
CA LYS A 150 -53.97 -15.27 -46.69
C LYS A 150 -54.71 -15.27 -48.03
N GLY A 151 -54.02 -14.96 -49.13
CA GLY A 151 -54.58 -15.07 -50.48
C GLY A 151 -55.02 -16.50 -50.82
N ARG A 152 -54.19 -17.50 -50.50
CA ARG A 152 -54.53 -18.92 -50.68
C ARG A 152 -55.72 -19.34 -49.83
N LYS A 153 -55.79 -18.90 -48.57
CA LYS A 153 -56.91 -19.17 -47.66
C LYS A 153 -58.23 -18.63 -48.23
N GLN A 154 -58.26 -17.38 -48.68
CA GLN A 154 -59.44 -16.77 -49.30
C GLN A 154 -59.86 -17.44 -50.61
N TYR A 155 -58.90 -17.95 -51.38
CA TYR A 155 -59.19 -18.73 -52.60
C TYR A 155 -59.84 -20.09 -52.25
N LEU A 156 -59.28 -20.81 -51.27
CA LEU A 156 -59.81 -22.10 -50.82
C LEU A 156 -61.20 -21.93 -50.18
N ASP A 157 -61.41 -20.88 -49.39
CA ASP A 157 -62.70 -20.56 -48.76
C ASP A 157 -63.81 -20.35 -49.80
N ARG A 158 -63.51 -19.58 -50.86
CA ARG A 158 -64.44 -19.38 -51.98
C ARG A 158 -64.78 -20.68 -52.71
N ARG A 159 -63.79 -21.57 -52.92
CA ARG A 159 -64.00 -22.88 -53.57
C ARG A 159 -64.83 -23.84 -52.73
N LEU A 160 -64.60 -23.85 -51.42
CA LEU A 160 -65.38 -24.65 -50.47
C LEU A 160 -66.87 -24.30 -50.51
N ASN A 161 -67.23 -23.06 -50.88
CA ASN A 161 -68.62 -22.61 -51.02
C ASN A 161 -69.25 -22.95 -52.38
N GLN A 162 -68.47 -23.36 -53.39
CA GLN A 162 -68.95 -23.55 -54.78
C GLN A 162 -69.04 -25.03 -55.22
N ARG A 163 -68.57 -26.00 -54.44
CA ARG A 163 -68.46 -27.41 -54.85
C ARG A 163 -69.44 -28.37 -54.15
N SER A 164 -69.78 -29.45 -54.84
CA SER A 164 -70.57 -30.57 -54.28
C SER A 164 -69.78 -31.36 -53.22
N TYR A 165 -70.50 -32.09 -52.37
CA TYR A 165 -70.01 -32.69 -51.11
C TYR A 165 -68.76 -33.58 -51.27
N SER A 166 -68.59 -34.29 -52.39
CA SER A 166 -67.49 -35.25 -52.61
C SER A 166 -66.13 -34.59 -52.96
N GLY A 167 -66.13 -33.39 -53.57
CA GLY A 167 -64.90 -32.63 -53.87
C GLY A 167 -64.37 -31.80 -52.69
N ARG A 168 -65.18 -31.67 -51.63
CA ARG A 168 -64.98 -30.74 -50.50
C ARG A 168 -63.93 -31.22 -49.50
N ARG A 169 -63.77 -32.54 -49.33
CA ARG A 169 -62.90 -33.12 -48.28
C ARG A 169 -61.41 -32.81 -48.46
N ARG A 170 -60.92 -32.80 -49.71
CA ARG A 170 -59.52 -32.46 -50.02
C ARG A 170 -59.25 -30.97 -49.78
N GLU A 171 -60.15 -30.11 -50.23
CA GLU A 171 -60.05 -28.66 -50.05
C GLU A 171 -60.15 -28.26 -48.58
N LEU A 172 -60.96 -28.96 -47.78
CA LEU A 172 -61.07 -28.72 -46.34
C LEU A 172 -59.77 -29.04 -45.60
N ARG A 173 -59.10 -30.16 -45.95
CA ARG A 173 -57.79 -30.49 -45.38
C ARG A 173 -56.73 -29.44 -45.73
N GLU A 174 -56.71 -28.99 -46.98
CA GLU A 174 -55.79 -27.94 -47.43
C GLU A 174 -56.08 -26.61 -46.73
N PHE A 175 -57.36 -26.27 -46.55
CA PHE A 175 -57.78 -25.06 -45.83
C PHE A 175 -57.34 -25.08 -44.36
N GLU A 176 -57.54 -26.18 -43.64
CA GLU A 176 -57.09 -26.32 -42.25
C GLU A 176 -55.56 -26.25 -42.14
N ALA A 177 -54.82 -26.84 -43.08
CA ALA A 177 -53.36 -26.74 -43.12
C ALA A 177 -52.90 -25.29 -43.35
N VAL A 178 -53.53 -24.56 -44.27
CA VAL A 178 -53.23 -23.13 -44.51
C VAL A 178 -53.60 -22.28 -43.30
N LYS A 179 -54.73 -22.56 -42.64
CA LYS A 179 -55.14 -21.87 -41.41
C LYS A 179 -54.13 -22.07 -40.29
N TYR A 180 -53.70 -23.30 -40.03
CA TYR A 180 -52.66 -23.59 -39.05
C TYR A 180 -51.33 -22.88 -39.37
N ALA A 181 -50.92 -22.88 -40.64
CA ALA A 181 -49.72 -22.17 -41.06
C ALA A 181 -49.83 -20.65 -40.85
N VAL A 182 -50.99 -20.05 -41.17
CA VAL A 182 -51.28 -18.63 -40.91
C VAL A 182 -51.18 -18.32 -39.41
N ASP A 183 -51.82 -19.10 -38.55
CA ASP A 183 -51.82 -18.89 -37.11
C ASP A 183 -50.40 -19.05 -36.52
N SER A 184 -49.64 -20.05 -36.98
CA SER A 184 -48.23 -20.23 -36.59
C SER A 184 -47.34 -19.06 -37.01
N LEU A 185 -47.55 -18.50 -38.21
CA LEU A 185 -46.76 -17.36 -38.69
C LEU A 185 -47.11 -16.07 -37.94
N PHE A 186 -48.36 -15.88 -37.54
CA PHE A 186 -48.73 -14.79 -36.63
C PHE A 186 -47.99 -14.90 -35.29
N GLY A 187 -47.93 -16.09 -34.69
CA GLY A 187 -47.15 -16.32 -33.47
C GLY A 187 -45.65 -16.04 -33.66
N SER A 188 -45.09 -16.36 -34.81
CA SER A 188 -43.70 -16.03 -35.15
C SER A 188 -43.48 -14.52 -35.35
N LEU A 189 -44.45 -13.79 -35.91
CA LEU A 189 -44.35 -12.32 -36.05
C LEU A 189 -44.29 -11.62 -34.70
N GLU A 190 -45.07 -12.06 -33.71
CA GLU A 190 -45.03 -11.45 -32.37
C GLU A 190 -43.70 -11.74 -31.67
N ARG A 191 -43.17 -12.96 -31.79
CA ARG A 191 -41.83 -13.30 -31.27
C ARG A 191 -40.74 -12.45 -31.94
N LEU A 192 -40.80 -12.27 -33.26
CA LEU A 192 -39.84 -11.42 -33.98
C LEU A 192 -39.92 -9.96 -33.55
N LYS A 193 -41.12 -9.45 -33.26
CA LYS A 193 -41.29 -8.10 -32.72
C LYS A 193 -40.59 -7.94 -31.37
N VAL A 194 -40.72 -8.93 -30.48
CA VAL A 194 -40.01 -8.94 -29.19
C VAL A 194 -38.49 -8.97 -29.38
N GLU A 195 -37.98 -9.79 -30.32
CA GLU A 195 -36.54 -9.85 -30.61
C GLU A 195 -35.99 -8.55 -31.21
N ILE A 196 -36.76 -7.86 -32.05
CA ILE A 196 -36.39 -6.55 -32.59
C ILE A 196 -36.28 -5.52 -31.45
N LEU A 197 -37.28 -5.47 -30.56
CA LEU A 197 -37.26 -4.56 -29.40
C LEU A 197 -36.08 -4.86 -28.49
N ARG A 198 -35.80 -6.15 -28.21
CA ARG A 198 -34.62 -6.56 -27.44
C ARG A 198 -33.32 -6.11 -28.11
N GLY A 199 -33.24 -6.26 -29.43
CA GLY A 199 -32.09 -5.79 -30.22
C GLY A 199 -31.91 -4.27 -30.15
N GLU A 200 -32.99 -3.49 -30.20
CA GLU A 200 -32.96 -2.03 -30.08
C GLU A 200 -32.52 -1.57 -28.70
N GLU A 201 -33.09 -2.16 -27.64
CA GLU A 201 -32.75 -1.84 -26.25
C GLU A 201 -31.29 -2.13 -25.95
N ASN A 202 -30.81 -3.33 -26.30
CA ASN A 202 -29.41 -3.72 -26.05
C ASN A 202 -28.45 -2.89 -26.90
N LEU A 203 -28.76 -2.63 -28.16
CA LEU A 203 -27.94 -1.76 -29.01
C LEU A 203 -27.81 -0.35 -28.39
N SER A 204 -28.91 0.22 -27.92
CA SER A 204 -28.91 1.52 -27.23
C SER A 204 -28.06 1.48 -25.96
N LEU A 205 -28.23 0.44 -25.13
CA LEU A 205 -27.47 0.25 -23.90
C LEU A 205 -25.96 0.18 -24.15
N TYR A 206 -25.52 -0.65 -25.09
CA TYR A 206 -24.10 -0.80 -25.39
C TYR A 206 -23.51 0.41 -26.13
N ASN A 207 -24.30 1.12 -26.94
CA ASN A 207 -23.87 2.40 -27.51
C ASN A 207 -23.64 3.46 -26.42
N ASN A 208 -24.57 3.58 -25.48
CA ASN A 208 -24.43 4.50 -24.34
C ASN A 208 -23.23 4.14 -23.47
N ARG A 209 -23.04 2.84 -23.19
CA ARG A 209 -21.87 2.35 -22.45
C ARG A 209 -20.55 2.65 -23.16
N THR A 210 -20.51 2.44 -24.47
CA THR A 210 -19.32 2.71 -25.30
C THR A 210 -19.00 4.21 -25.29
N GLY A 211 -20.01 5.07 -25.46
CA GLY A 211 -19.85 6.52 -25.35
C GLY A 211 -19.38 6.96 -23.96
N GLY A 212 -19.98 6.42 -22.89
CA GLY A 212 -19.56 6.69 -21.52
C GLY A 212 -18.13 6.26 -21.22
N LEU A 213 -17.69 5.10 -21.71
CA LEU A 213 -16.31 4.63 -21.59
C LEU A 213 -15.34 5.53 -22.36
N ARG A 214 -15.70 5.92 -23.59
CA ARG A 214 -14.92 6.85 -24.41
C ARG A 214 -14.67 8.17 -23.66
N ASP A 215 -15.75 8.76 -23.14
CA ASP A 215 -15.68 10.05 -22.44
C ASP A 215 -14.94 9.92 -21.10
N HIS A 216 -15.16 8.83 -20.36
CA HIS A 216 -14.44 8.55 -19.12
C HIS A 216 -12.93 8.41 -19.35
N ILE A 217 -12.52 7.68 -20.39
CA ILE A 217 -11.10 7.52 -20.75
C ILE A 217 -10.48 8.87 -21.12
N GLY A 218 -11.17 9.67 -21.96
CA GLY A 218 -10.70 10.99 -22.37
C GLY A 218 -10.49 11.95 -21.20
N ASN A 219 -11.41 11.92 -20.23
CA ASN A 219 -11.40 12.87 -19.12
C ASN A 219 -10.53 12.42 -17.94
N ASN A 220 -10.38 11.11 -17.69
CA ASN A 220 -9.83 10.60 -16.43
C ASN A 220 -8.53 9.78 -16.57
N CYS A 221 -8.07 9.43 -17.78
CA CYS A 221 -6.85 8.63 -17.98
C CYS A 221 -5.63 9.47 -18.39
N GLY A 222 -5.56 10.72 -17.94
CA GLY A 222 -4.42 11.60 -18.18
C GLY A 222 -4.14 11.88 -19.66
N LYS A 223 -2.86 12.07 -20.01
CA LYS A 223 -2.42 12.43 -21.38
C LYS A 223 -2.72 11.32 -22.39
N ALA A 224 -2.43 10.06 -22.05
CA ALA A 224 -2.66 8.91 -22.92
C ALA A 224 -4.16 8.74 -23.27
N GLY A 225 -5.04 8.93 -22.29
CA GLY A 225 -6.49 8.92 -22.49
C GLY A 225 -6.97 10.00 -23.46
N ARG A 226 -6.51 11.24 -23.30
CA ARG A 226 -6.83 12.36 -24.20
C ARG A 226 -6.36 12.12 -25.63
N GLU A 227 -5.11 11.69 -25.81
CA GLU A 227 -4.56 11.38 -27.14
C GLU A 227 -5.32 10.23 -27.82
N TRP A 228 -5.70 9.22 -27.04
CA TRP A 228 -6.54 8.13 -27.54
C TRP A 228 -7.93 8.63 -27.96
N TYR A 229 -8.59 9.46 -27.14
CA TYR A 229 -9.89 10.05 -27.43
C TYR A 229 -9.86 10.90 -28.71
N THR A 230 -8.89 11.80 -28.83
CA THR A 230 -8.72 12.65 -30.02
C THR A 230 -8.51 11.81 -31.28
N ARG A 231 -7.68 10.76 -31.23
CA ARG A 231 -7.50 9.82 -32.36
C ARG A 231 -8.77 9.04 -32.71
N LEU A 232 -9.67 8.84 -31.76
CA LEU A 232 -10.94 8.15 -31.97
C LEU A 232 -11.94 9.05 -32.68
N GLU A 233 -12.10 10.29 -32.21
CA GLU A 233 -12.97 11.28 -32.84
C GLU A 233 -12.51 11.65 -34.25
N LEU A 234 -11.20 11.77 -34.47
CA LEU A 234 -10.65 12.08 -35.79
C LEU A 234 -10.93 10.94 -36.80
N ARG A 235 -10.81 9.68 -36.37
CA ARG A 235 -11.21 8.51 -37.18
C ARG A 235 -12.70 8.48 -37.46
N LYS A 236 -13.53 8.92 -36.51
CA LYS A 236 -14.99 9.01 -36.69
C LYS A 236 -15.34 10.07 -37.72
N GLN A 237 -14.73 11.26 -37.65
CA GLN A 237 -14.90 12.33 -38.63
C GLN A 237 -14.50 11.89 -40.04
N GLN A 238 -13.33 11.26 -40.19
CA GLN A 238 -12.87 10.75 -41.49
C GLN A 238 -13.82 9.73 -42.12
N ARG A 239 -14.47 8.87 -41.32
CA ARG A 239 -15.50 7.95 -41.85
C ARG A 239 -16.75 8.68 -42.32
N LEU A 240 -17.15 9.75 -41.64
CA LEU A 240 -18.33 10.53 -42.00
C LEU A 240 -18.08 11.31 -43.31
N GLU A 241 -16.90 11.90 -43.46
CA GLU A 241 -16.48 12.61 -44.68
C GLU A 241 -16.24 11.68 -45.86
N GLY A 242 -15.73 10.47 -45.63
CA GLY A 242 -15.56 9.46 -46.69
C GLY A 242 -16.86 8.76 -47.13
N GLN A 243 -17.98 9.04 -46.46
CA GLN A 243 -19.30 8.50 -46.79
C GLN A 243 -20.26 9.54 -47.38
N SER A 244 -19.86 10.83 -47.41
CA SER A 244 -20.56 11.92 -48.09
C SER A 244 -20.10 12.08 -49.54
#